data_AF-A0A6I7R7S5-F1
#
_entry.id   AF-A0A6I7R7S5-F1
#
_cell.length_a   1.000
_cell.length_b   1.000
_cell.length_c   1.000
_cell.angle_alpha   90.00
_cell.angle_beta   90.00
_cell.angle_gamma   90.00
#
_symmetry.space_group_name_H-M   'P 1'
#
loop_
_entity.id
_entity.type
_entity.pdbx_description
1 polymer ?
#
loop_
_entity_poly.entity_id
_entity_poly.type
_entity_poly.pdbx_seq_one_letter_code
_entity_poly.pdbx_strand_id
1 'polypeptide(L)'
;MKEQLTTELIEACKKSIWSFGNGVLYKLCAENFYHTEDEQILAKVWLIGRAYAAAIERRKIKEAINDDFYIDKVVPAFKKSELDSKLEELSQFDKLTEENLGKILETHYYFTKLTAELTGLKKRSFCSKYLHFHLPNLFPIYDSRVVGSLRKLISKTPVRFSQILNSTSIDREYGKFACKSLAVRQDIEKTFDKKLTLREFDNLLIRFANEALINR
;
A
#
# COMPACT_ATOMS: atom_id res chain seq x y z
N MET A 1 12.06 16.46 16.18
CA MET A 1 11.00 15.64 15.51
C MET A 1 11.11 14.12 15.68
N LYS A 2 12.31 13.51 15.75
CA LYS A 2 12.44 12.22 16.47
C LYS A 2 11.92 12.36 17.92
N GLU A 3 12.02 13.55 18.50
CA GLU A 3 11.44 13.96 19.79
C GLU A 3 9.90 13.92 19.88
N GLN A 4 9.16 13.73 18.78
CA GLN A 4 7.69 13.61 18.82
C GLN A 4 7.22 12.16 18.93
N LEU A 5 8.11 11.17 18.74
CA LEU A 5 7.77 9.78 18.96
C LEU A 5 7.91 9.46 20.44
N THR A 6 6.79 9.09 21.08
CA THR A 6 6.77 8.58 22.45
C THR A 6 6.17 7.18 22.47
N THR A 7 6.43 6.43 23.54
CA THR A 7 5.85 5.10 23.73
C THR A 7 4.32 5.16 23.73
N GLU A 8 3.73 6.18 24.35
CA GLU A 8 2.29 6.39 24.41
C GLU A 8 1.69 6.59 23.01
N LEU A 9 2.38 7.38 22.17
CA LEU A 9 1.95 7.61 20.79
C LEU A 9 1.96 6.31 19.98
N ILE A 10 3.01 5.51 20.13
CA ILE A 10 3.18 4.22 19.45
C ILE A 10 2.06 3.25 19.87
N GLU A 11 1.77 3.14 21.17
CA GLU A 11 0.69 2.28 21.67
C GLU A 11 -0.69 2.74 21.21
N ALA A 12 -0.94 4.04 21.14
CA ALA A 12 -2.21 4.58 20.66
C ALA A 12 -2.49 4.23 19.18
N CYS A 13 -1.47 3.94 18.37
CA CYS A 13 -1.62 3.59 16.95
C CYS A 13 -2.06 2.14 16.72
N LYS A 14 -2.04 1.29 17.76
CA LYS A 14 -2.46 -0.11 17.69
C LYS A 14 -3.97 -0.29 17.61
N LYS A 15 -4.73 0.71 18.05
CA LYS A 15 -6.20 0.69 18.03
C LYS A 15 -6.72 1.73 17.05
N SER A 16 -7.69 1.32 16.24
CA SER A 16 -8.39 2.21 15.32
C SER A 16 -9.86 1.82 15.28
N ILE A 17 -10.75 2.82 15.31
CA ILE A 17 -12.19 2.58 15.08
C ILE A 17 -12.46 1.99 13.69
N TRP A 18 -11.52 2.19 12.75
CA TRP A 18 -11.56 1.65 11.40
C TRP A 18 -11.15 0.17 11.33
N SER A 19 -10.69 -0.44 12.44
CA SER A 19 -10.20 -1.82 12.45
C SER A 19 -11.23 -2.83 11.98
N PHE A 20 -12.51 -2.65 12.31
CA PHE A 20 -13.57 -3.56 11.85
C PHE A 20 -13.72 -3.52 10.32
N GLY A 21 -13.89 -2.34 9.74
CA GLY A 21 -14.01 -2.19 8.28
C GLY A 21 -12.77 -2.69 7.53
N ASN A 22 -11.58 -2.46 8.09
CA ASN A 22 -10.35 -3.03 7.55
C ASN A 22 -10.32 -4.55 7.64
N GLY A 23 -10.80 -5.12 8.75
CA GLY A 23 -10.94 -6.56 8.93
C GLY A 23 -11.82 -7.21 7.88
N VAL A 24 -12.92 -6.56 7.47
CA VAL A 24 -13.78 -7.04 6.37
C VAL A 24 -13.01 -7.09 5.06
N LEU A 25 -12.22 -6.07 4.73
CA LEU A 25 -11.41 -6.04 3.50
C LEU A 25 -10.25 -7.03 3.53
N TYR A 26 -9.59 -7.21 4.67
CA TYR A 26 -8.57 -8.26 4.82
C TYR A 26 -9.18 -9.65 4.65
N LYS A 27 -10.35 -9.90 5.26
CA LYS A 27 -11.05 -11.18 5.11
C LYS A 27 -11.45 -11.44 3.66
N LEU A 28 -11.98 -10.42 2.96
CA LEU A 28 -12.30 -10.50 1.54
C LEU A 28 -11.09 -10.93 0.70
N CYS A 29 -9.93 -10.30 0.89
CA CYS A 29 -8.73 -10.63 0.13
C CYS A 29 -8.13 -11.99 0.55
N ALA A 30 -8.15 -12.34 1.83
CA ALA A 30 -7.59 -13.61 2.31
C ALA A 30 -8.42 -14.83 1.85
N GLU A 31 -9.75 -14.74 1.93
CA GLU A 31 -10.66 -15.82 1.52
C GLU A 31 -10.81 -15.92 -0.01
N ASN A 32 -10.47 -14.85 -0.73
CA ASN A 32 -10.56 -14.77 -2.19
C ASN A 32 -9.23 -14.26 -2.75
N PHE A 33 -8.13 -14.96 -2.44
CA PHE A 33 -6.77 -14.52 -2.77
C PHE A 33 -6.56 -14.38 -4.28
N TYR A 34 -6.92 -15.42 -5.03
CA TYR A 34 -6.72 -15.48 -6.48
C TYR A 34 -7.71 -14.60 -7.26
N HIS A 35 -7.38 -14.30 -8.51
CA HIS A 35 -8.20 -13.49 -9.42
C HIS A 35 -8.84 -14.37 -10.51
N THR A 36 -9.60 -15.40 -10.10
CA THR A 36 -10.28 -16.33 -11.01
C THR A 36 -11.74 -15.97 -11.27
N GLU A 37 -12.46 -15.57 -10.21
CA GLU A 37 -13.89 -15.27 -10.27
C GLU A 37 -14.15 -13.76 -10.46
N ASP A 38 -15.01 -13.44 -11.42
CA ASP A 38 -15.31 -12.07 -11.83
C ASP A 38 -15.87 -11.23 -10.66
N GLU A 39 -16.80 -11.81 -9.90
CA GLU A 39 -17.45 -11.17 -8.75
C GLU A 39 -16.44 -10.84 -7.64
N GLN A 40 -15.49 -11.75 -7.38
CA GLN A 40 -14.46 -11.56 -6.36
C GLN A 40 -13.49 -10.45 -6.76
N ILE A 41 -13.07 -10.41 -8.03
CA ILE A 41 -12.20 -9.35 -8.56
C ILE A 41 -12.91 -8.00 -8.44
N LEU A 42 -14.16 -7.93 -8.92
CA LEU A 42 -14.95 -6.70 -8.90
C LEU A 42 -15.13 -6.21 -7.47
N ALA A 43 -15.54 -7.09 -6.54
CA ALA A 43 -15.70 -6.75 -5.13
C ALA A 43 -14.41 -6.21 -4.51
N LYS A 44 -13.26 -6.87 -4.73
CA LYS A 44 -11.94 -6.43 -4.22
C LYS A 44 -11.59 -5.03 -4.74
N VAL A 45 -11.67 -4.80 -6.05
CA VAL A 45 -11.29 -3.52 -6.66
C VAL A 45 -12.25 -2.41 -6.23
N TRP A 46 -13.56 -2.67 -6.27
CA TRP A 46 -14.59 -1.69 -5.94
C TRP A 46 -14.54 -1.28 -4.47
N LEU A 47 -14.58 -2.24 -3.54
CA LEU A 47 -14.64 -1.96 -2.11
C LEU A 47 -13.36 -1.29 -1.61
N ILE A 48 -12.18 -1.76 -2.02
CA ILE A 48 -10.91 -1.12 -1.65
C ILE A 48 -10.83 0.28 -2.27
N GLY A 49 -11.19 0.42 -3.54
CA GLY A 49 -11.19 1.69 -4.24
C GLY A 49 -12.10 2.74 -3.59
N ARG A 50 -13.31 2.34 -3.18
CA ARG A 50 -14.30 3.24 -2.58
C ARG A 50 -14.00 3.54 -1.12
N ALA A 51 -13.72 2.54 -0.30
CA ALA A 51 -13.45 2.70 1.13
C ALA A 51 -12.25 3.63 1.39
N TYR A 52 -11.25 3.60 0.51
CA TYR A 52 -10.03 4.40 0.66
C TYR A 52 -9.92 5.60 -0.27
N ALA A 53 -11.02 6.00 -0.91
CA ALA A 53 -11.05 7.09 -1.88
C ALA A 53 -9.92 6.98 -2.93
N ALA A 54 -9.62 5.76 -3.35
CA ALA A 54 -8.55 5.38 -4.27
C ALA A 54 -9.10 4.66 -5.51
N ALA A 55 -10.35 4.94 -5.86
CA ALA A 55 -11.08 4.25 -6.92
C ALA A 55 -10.33 4.28 -8.27
N ILE A 56 -10.21 3.12 -8.91
CA ILE A 56 -9.37 2.90 -10.09
C ILE A 56 -9.87 3.69 -11.31
N GLU A 57 -11.18 3.90 -11.43
CA GLU A 57 -11.86 4.71 -12.45
C GLU A 57 -11.68 6.22 -12.27
N ARG A 58 -11.30 6.69 -11.07
CA ARG A 58 -11.36 8.13 -10.74
C ARG A 58 -10.54 8.96 -11.75
N ARG A 59 -11.17 10.01 -12.31
CA ARG A 59 -10.66 10.89 -13.40
C ARG A 59 -10.72 10.33 -14.83
N LYS A 60 -11.51 9.28 -15.10
CA LYS A 60 -11.84 8.91 -16.48
C LYS A 60 -12.72 9.96 -17.16
N ILE A 61 -12.50 10.10 -18.46
CA ILE A 61 -13.20 11.00 -19.38
C ILE A 61 -14.71 10.67 -19.35
N LYS A 62 -15.54 11.71 -19.42
CA LYS A 62 -16.99 11.80 -19.12
C LYS A 62 -17.94 10.84 -19.87
N GLU A 63 -17.46 9.90 -20.68
CA GLU A 63 -18.26 9.29 -21.77
C GLU A 63 -18.55 7.78 -21.63
N ALA A 64 -18.18 7.12 -20.53
CA ALA A 64 -18.45 5.69 -20.34
C ALA A 64 -19.25 5.40 -19.06
N ILE A 65 -20.18 4.44 -19.15
CA ILE A 65 -20.85 3.85 -17.99
C ILE A 65 -19.77 3.20 -17.11
N ASN A 66 -19.75 3.52 -15.83
CA ASN A 66 -18.66 3.11 -14.94
C ASN A 66 -18.60 1.59 -14.75
N ASP A 67 -19.75 0.92 -14.76
CA ASP A 67 -19.85 -0.53 -14.54
C ASP A 67 -19.22 -1.30 -15.71
N ASP A 68 -19.44 -0.86 -16.95
CA ASP A 68 -18.80 -1.41 -18.16
C ASP A 68 -17.27 -1.37 -18.06
N PHE A 69 -16.70 -0.33 -17.43
CA PHE A 69 -15.26 -0.30 -17.22
C PHE A 69 -14.77 -1.42 -16.29
N TYR A 70 -15.49 -1.70 -15.21
CA TYR A 70 -15.12 -2.78 -14.30
C TYR A 70 -15.27 -4.15 -14.97
N ILE A 71 -16.40 -4.38 -15.63
CA ILE A 71 -16.76 -5.65 -16.24
C ILE A 71 -15.91 -5.92 -17.49
N ASP A 72 -15.78 -4.97 -18.40
CA ASP A 72 -15.18 -5.22 -19.72
C ASP A 72 -13.66 -4.99 -19.76
N LYS A 73 -13.11 -4.25 -18.79
CA LYS A 73 -11.67 -3.91 -18.76
C LYS A 73 -10.96 -4.44 -17.54
N VAL A 74 -11.43 -4.09 -16.34
CA VAL A 74 -10.71 -4.43 -15.10
C VAL A 74 -10.69 -5.94 -14.86
N VAL A 75 -11.86 -6.58 -14.85
CA VAL A 75 -11.98 -8.02 -14.59
C VAL A 75 -11.14 -8.85 -15.57
N PRO A 76 -11.29 -8.70 -16.91
CA PRO A 76 -10.48 -9.46 -17.87
C PRO A 76 -8.98 -9.23 -17.72
N ALA A 77 -8.55 -8.01 -17.40
CA ALA A 77 -7.14 -7.69 -17.26
C ALA A 77 -6.52 -8.32 -16.01
N PHE A 78 -7.25 -8.37 -14.89
CA PHE A 78 -6.77 -9.02 -13.67
C PHE A 78 -6.68 -10.54 -13.88
N LYS A 79 -7.68 -11.17 -14.49
CA LYS A 79 -7.68 -12.63 -14.79
C LYS A 79 -6.51 -13.06 -15.67
N LYS A 80 -6.15 -12.23 -16.65
CA LYS A 80 -5.06 -12.50 -17.61
C LYS A 80 -3.68 -12.07 -17.08
N SER A 81 -3.63 -11.42 -15.92
CA SER A 81 -2.39 -10.90 -15.37
C SER A 81 -1.58 -11.99 -14.64
N GLU A 82 -0.30 -11.71 -14.43
CA GLU A 82 0.61 -12.45 -13.57
C GLU A 82 0.54 -11.98 -12.11
N LEU A 83 -0.56 -11.31 -11.70
CA LEU A 83 -0.65 -10.79 -10.34
C LEU A 83 -0.69 -11.92 -9.30
N ASP A 84 -1.42 -13.00 -9.58
CA ASP A 84 -1.55 -14.15 -8.68
C ASP A 84 -0.22 -14.83 -8.42
N SER A 85 0.56 -15.12 -9.48
CA SER A 85 1.87 -15.77 -9.33
C SER A 85 2.84 -14.91 -8.53
N LYS A 86 2.82 -13.58 -8.71
CA LYS A 86 3.65 -12.64 -7.93
C LYS A 86 3.21 -12.54 -6.47
N LEU A 87 1.89 -12.56 -6.21
CA LEU A 87 1.36 -12.55 -4.85
C LEU A 87 1.67 -13.86 -4.12
N GLU A 88 1.53 -15.01 -4.79
CA GLU A 88 1.85 -16.33 -4.24
C GLU A 88 3.34 -16.48 -3.95
N GLU A 89 4.22 -15.97 -4.83
CA GLU A 89 5.65 -15.92 -4.53
C GLU A 89 5.93 -15.08 -3.27
N LEU A 90 5.14 -14.05 -3.00
CA LEU A 90 5.31 -13.20 -1.82
C LEU A 90 4.61 -13.74 -0.57
N SER A 91 3.61 -14.60 -0.69
CA SER A 91 2.81 -15.07 0.46
C SER A 91 3.61 -15.94 1.42
N GLN A 92 4.77 -16.45 1.01
CA GLN A 92 5.73 -17.16 1.87
C GLN A 92 6.48 -16.25 2.86
N PHE A 93 6.37 -14.92 2.74
CA PHE A 93 7.04 -13.98 3.64
C PHE A 93 6.06 -13.39 4.65
N ASP A 94 6.40 -13.50 5.94
CA ASP A 94 5.56 -12.98 7.01
C ASP A 94 5.74 -11.48 7.29
N LYS A 95 6.82 -10.87 6.77
CA LYS A 95 7.16 -9.47 7.04
C LYS A 95 8.03 -8.85 5.94
N LEU A 96 7.88 -7.54 5.77
CA LEU A 96 8.78 -6.72 4.96
C LEU A 96 10.19 -6.70 5.56
N THR A 97 11.19 -7.13 4.79
CA THR A 97 12.63 -7.11 5.12
C THR A 97 13.44 -6.52 3.98
N GLU A 98 14.74 -6.30 4.18
CA GLU A 98 15.62 -5.86 3.09
C GLU A 98 15.78 -6.94 2.00
N GLU A 99 15.70 -8.21 2.37
CA GLU A 99 15.85 -9.37 1.48
C GLU A 99 14.69 -9.50 0.48
N ASN A 100 13.45 -9.28 0.93
CA ASN A 100 12.27 -9.39 0.07
C ASN A 100 11.79 -8.06 -0.52
N LEU A 101 12.38 -6.93 -0.12
CA LEU A 101 12.00 -5.59 -0.58
C LEU A 101 12.03 -5.46 -2.11
N GLY A 102 13.03 -6.05 -2.78
CA GLY A 102 13.13 -6.03 -4.24
C GLY A 102 11.87 -6.60 -4.90
N LYS A 103 11.49 -7.83 -4.56
CA LYS A 103 10.31 -8.52 -5.09
C LYS A 103 9.00 -7.78 -4.81
N ILE A 104 8.90 -7.17 -3.61
CA ILE A 104 7.74 -6.35 -3.22
C ILE A 104 7.61 -5.12 -4.11
N LEU A 105 8.73 -4.43 -4.39
CA LEU A 105 8.73 -3.25 -5.27
C LEU A 105 8.44 -3.60 -6.72
N GLU A 106 8.94 -4.73 -7.20
CA GLU A 106 8.67 -5.25 -8.54
C GLU A 106 7.21 -5.62 -8.71
N THR A 107 6.62 -6.30 -7.72
CA THR A 107 5.19 -6.64 -7.71
C THR A 107 4.33 -5.38 -7.70
N HIS A 108 4.67 -4.38 -6.88
CA HIS A 108 3.96 -3.10 -6.89
C HIS A 108 4.09 -2.37 -8.23
N TYR A 109 5.27 -2.38 -8.85
CA TYR A 109 5.50 -1.76 -10.15
C TYR A 109 4.73 -2.46 -11.26
N TYR A 110 4.75 -3.79 -11.30
CA TYR A 110 3.95 -4.60 -12.21
C TYR A 110 2.47 -4.21 -12.12
N PHE A 111 1.92 -4.20 -10.90
CA PHE A 111 0.51 -3.87 -10.71
C PHE A 111 0.20 -2.40 -11.06
N THR A 112 1.13 -1.49 -10.79
CA THR A 112 1.00 -0.08 -11.20
C THR A 112 1.01 0.07 -12.73
N LYS A 113 1.79 -0.74 -13.46
CA LYS A 113 1.78 -0.75 -14.94
C LYS A 113 0.47 -1.31 -15.47
N LEU A 114 0.02 -2.45 -14.97
CA LEU A 114 -1.27 -3.05 -15.35
C LEU A 114 -2.42 -2.06 -15.18
N THR A 115 -2.49 -1.40 -14.02
CA THR A 115 -3.55 -0.39 -13.77
C THR A 115 -3.37 0.87 -14.61
N ALA A 116 -2.13 1.28 -14.92
CA ALA A 116 -1.88 2.41 -15.81
C ALA A 116 -2.29 2.14 -17.26
N GLU A 117 -2.14 0.92 -17.76
CA GLU A 117 -2.65 0.50 -19.07
C GLU A 117 -4.18 0.58 -19.13
N LEU A 118 -4.87 0.25 -18.03
CA LEU A 118 -6.33 0.30 -17.94
C LEU A 118 -6.91 1.72 -17.80
N THR A 119 -6.15 2.64 -17.19
CA THR A 119 -6.69 3.96 -16.79
C THR A 119 -5.95 5.16 -17.36
N GLY A 120 -4.81 4.95 -18.03
CA GLY A 120 -3.90 6.03 -18.48
C GLY A 120 -3.20 6.77 -17.34
N LEU A 121 -3.24 6.26 -16.10
CA LEU A 121 -2.76 6.95 -14.90
C LEU A 121 -2.03 5.98 -13.98
N LYS A 122 -0.93 6.42 -13.35
CA LYS A 122 -0.20 5.62 -12.36
C LYS A 122 -0.96 5.61 -11.03
N LYS A 123 -1.86 4.62 -10.86
CA LYS A 123 -2.76 4.47 -9.70
C LYS A 123 -2.04 3.95 -8.44
N ARG A 124 -0.91 4.55 -8.07
CA ARG A 124 -0.01 4.10 -6.97
C ARG A 124 -0.73 3.92 -5.63
N SER A 125 -1.55 4.91 -5.27
CA SER A 125 -2.33 4.87 -4.01
C SER A 125 -3.25 3.67 -3.97
N PHE A 126 -3.95 3.37 -5.08
CA PHE A 126 -4.78 2.17 -5.20
C PHE A 126 -3.93 0.90 -5.13
N CYS A 127 -2.86 0.82 -5.92
CA CYS A 127 -2.01 -0.36 -6.01
C CYS A 127 -1.42 -0.76 -4.66
N SER A 128 -0.84 0.20 -3.93
CA SER A 128 -0.30 -0.06 -2.59
C SER A 128 -1.36 -0.57 -1.61
N LYS A 129 -2.58 -0.03 -1.64
CA LYS A 129 -3.67 -0.42 -0.74
C LYS A 129 -4.21 -1.80 -1.10
N TYR A 130 -4.42 -2.04 -2.39
CA TYR A 130 -4.86 -3.34 -2.89
C TYR A 130 -3.90 -4.44 -2.47
N LEU A 131 -2.60 -4.25 -2.74
CA LEU A 131 -1.56 -5.20 -2.38
C LEU A 131 -1.41 -5.35 -0.87
N HIS A 132 -1.61 -4.27 -0.10
CA HIS A 132 -1.64 -4.34 1.36
C HIS A 132 -2.82 -5.16 1.89
N PHE A 133 -4.00 -5.09 1.28
CA PHE A 133 -5.12 -5.94 1.72
C PHE A 133 -4.91 -7.42 1.41
N HIS A 134 -4.16 -7.74 0.35
CA HIS A 134 -3.73 -9.11 0.05
C HIS A 134 -2.62 -9.60 0.98
N LEU A 135 -1.56 -8.80 1.17
CA LEU A 135 -0.37 -9.17 1.94
C LEU A 135 -0.02 -8.04 2.93
N PRO A 136 -0.73 -7.96 4.08
CA PRO A 136 -0.71 -6.81 5.00
C PRO A 136 0.64 -6.52 5.63
N ASN A 137 1.52 -7.51 5.72
CA ASN A 137 2.83 -7.35 6.34
C ASN A 137 3.94 -7.01 5.36
N LEU A 138 3.63 -6.93 4.06
CA LEU A 138 4.62 -6.73 2.99
C LEU A 138 4.52 -5.36 2.30
N PHE A 139 3.31 -4.84 2.10
CA PHE A 139 3.10 -3.60 1.32
C PHE A 139 2.78 -2.39 2.19
N PRO A 140 3.68 -1.40 2.30
CA PRO A 140 3.36 -0.13 2.96
C PRO A 140 2.25 0.62 2.21
N ILE A 141 1.27 1.16 2.95
CA ILE A 141 0.16 1.90 2.34
C ILE A 141 0.64 3.27 1.87
N TYR A 142 0.46 3.53 0.57
CA TYR A 142 0.81 4.80 -0.04
C TYR A 142 -0.40 5.74 -0.13
N ASP A 143 -0.26 6.93 0.42
CA ASP A 143 -1.21 8.05 0.29
C ASP A 143 -0.44 9.37 0.36
N SER A 144 -0.91 10.42 -0.32
CA SER A 144 -0.22 11.71 -0.32
C SER A 144 -0.08 12.30 1.08
N ARG A 145 -1.04 12.04 1.98
CA ARG A 145 -1.02 12.50 3.38
C ARG A 145 0.11 11.83 4.16
N VAL A 146 0.22 10.51 4.08
CA VAL A 146 1.24 9.75 4.84
C VAL A 146 2.65 9.96 4.28
N VAL A 147 2.79 10.21 2.97
CA VAL A 147 4.09 10.59 2.36
C VAL A 147 4.62 11.89 2.98
N GLY A 148 3.73 12.86 3.20
CA GLY A 148 4.07 14.11 3.88
C GLY A 148 4.59 13.86 5.30
N SER A 149 3.88 13.07 6.10
CA SER A 149 4.28 12.70 7.46
C SER A 149 5.62 11.94 7.50
N LEU A 150 5.81 10.97 6.61
CA LEU A 150 7.02 10.15 6.60
C LEU A 150 8.28 10.98 6.30
N ARG A 151 8.18 11.99 5.43
CA ARG A 151 9.30 12.90 5.13
C ARG A 151 9.80 13.65 6.36
N LYS A 152 8.90 13.88 7.32
CA LYS A 152 9.24 14.56 8.57
C LYS A 152 9.98 13.64 9.56
N LEU A 153 9.71 12.35 9.53
CA LEU A 153 10.44 11.34 10.32
C LEU A 153 11.80 11.00 9.68
N ILE A 154 11.84 10.94 8.36
CA ILE A 154 13.05 10.62 7.59
C ILE A 154 13.13 11.41 6.28
N SER A 155 14.08 12.34 6.23
CA SER A 155 14.26 13.25 5.08
C SER A 155 14.87 12.55 3.87
N LYS A 156 15.94 11.77 4.07
CA LYS A 156 16.68 11.06 3.02
C LYS A 156 16.48 9.55 3.11
N THR A 157 16.39 8.89 1.97
CA THR A 157 16.36 7.42 1.94
C THR A 157 17.76 6.89 2.28
N PRO A 158 17.89 5.87 3.15
CA PRO A 158 19.20 5.30 3.50
C PRO A 158 19.98 4.80 2.28
N VAL A 159 21.30 5.03 2.27
CA VAL A 159 22.20 4.69 1.15
C VAL A 159 22.21 3.20 0.83
N ARG A 160 21.99 2.34 1.84
CA ARG A 160 21.88 0.87 1.67
C ARG A 160 20.79 0.43 0.68
N PHE A 161 19.78 1.27 0.42
CA PHE A 161 18.73 0.98 -0.55
C PHE A 161 19.01 1.52 -1.96
N SER A 162 20.17 2.13 -2.20
CA SER A 162 20.50 2.79 -3.48
C SER A 162 20.44 1.84 -4.68
N GLN A 163 20.99 0.63 -4.54
CA GLN A 163 20.98 -0.38 -5.60
C GLN A 163 19.56 -0.75 -6.02
N ILE A 164 18.68 -1.06 -5.06
CA ILE A 164 17.27 -1.39 -5.32
C ILE A 164 16.57 -0.20 -5.99
N LEU A 165 16.82 1.04 -5.53
CA LEU A 165 16.17 2.24 -6.07
C LEU A 165 16.63 2.64 -7.47
N ASN A 166 17.73 2.07 -7.95
CA ASN A 166 18.23 2.28 -9.30
C ASN A 166 17.72 1.21 -10.28
N SER A 167 16.96 0.21 -9.82
CA SER A 167 16.35 -0.77 -10.70
C SER A 167 15.33 -0.12 -11.66
N THR A 168 15.26 -0.62 -12.89
CA THR A 168 14.28 -0.23 -13.91
C THR A 168 12.92 -0.92 -13.74
N SER A 169 12.87 -1.96 -12.89
CA SER A 169 11.68 -2.76 -12.59
C SER A 169 10.87 -2.22 -11.40
N ILE A 170 11.05 -0.96 -10.99
CA ILE A 170 10.34 -0.38 -9.84
C ILE A 170 9.68 0.97 -10.13
N ASP A 171 8.62 1.30 -9.38
CA ASP A 171 8.16 2.69 -9.27
C ASP A 171 9.02 3.41 -8.24
N ARG A 172 9.85 4.36 -8.69
CA ARG A 172 10.83 5.04 -7.83
C ARG A 172 10.19 5.87 -6.70
N GLU A 173 8.97 6.37 -6.89
CA GLU A 173 8.28 7.18 -5.89
C GLU A 173 7.79 6.29 -4.74
N TYR A 174 7.13 5.19 -5.07
CA TYR A 174 6.73 4.17 -4.11
C TYR A 174 7.95 3.46 -3.49
N GLY A 175 8.98 3.15 -4.28
CA GLY A 175 10.22 2.54 -3.79
C GLY A 175 10.87 3.37 -2.69
N LYS A 176 11.02 4.68 -2.89
CA LYS A 176 11.52 5.58 -1.84
C LYS A 176 10.65 5.55 -0.58
N PHE A 177 9.33 5.50 -0.75
CA PHE A 177 8.39 5.43 0.36
C PHE A 177 8.51 4.12 1.15
N ALA A 178 8.59 2.98 0.46
CA ALA A 178 8.73 1.68 1.10
C ALA A 178 10.08 1.54 1.83
N CYS A 179 11.19 1.93 1.21
CA CYS A 179 12.51 1.93 1.85
C CYS A 179 12.54 2.80 3.12
N LYS A 180 11.93 3.98 3.06
CA LYS A 180 11.81 4.87 4.23
C LYS A 180 10.92 4.29 5.31
N SER A 181 9.81 3.65 4.93
CA SER A 181 8.90 2.99 5.87
C SER A 181 9.60 1.86 6.61
N LEU A 182 10.35 1.01 5.89
CA LEU A 182 11.18 -0.05 6.48
C LEU A 182 12.22 0.52 7.45
N ALA A 183 12.97 1.54 7.03
CA ALA A 183 14.00 2.16 7.86
C ALA A 183 13.44 2.76 9.15
N VAL A 184 12.33 3.51 9.07
CA VAL A 184 11.73 4.14 10.26
C VAL A 184 11.15 3.09 11.20
N ARG A 185 10.55 2.01 10.68
CA ARG A 185 10.07 0.90 11.50
C ARG A 185 11.20 0.21 12.25
N GLN A 186 12.33 -0.04 11.58
CA GLN A 186 13.54 -0.59 12.21
C GLN A 186 14.09 0.34 13.29
N ASP A 187 14.11 1.66 13.04
CA ASP A 187 14.52 2.66 14.03
C ASP A 187 13.58 2.68 15.25
N ILE A 188 12.26 2.58 15.04
CA ILE A 188 11.26 2.51 16.13
C ILE A 188 11.47 1.25 16.96
N GLU A 189 11.61 0.09 16.31
CA GLU A 189 11.85 -1.18 17.00
C GLU A 189 13.11 -1.11 17.85
N LYS A 190 14.21 -0.58 17.29
CA LYS A 190 15.48 -0.43 18.00
C LYS A 190 15.42 0.56 19.17
N THR A 191 14.66 1.65 19.04
CA THR A 191 14.64 2.75 20.02
C THR A 191 13.65 2.50 21.15
N PHE A 192 12.50 1.91 20.85
CA PHE A 192 11.38 1.77 21.79
C PHE A 192 11.09 0.31 22.17
N ASP A 193 11.79 -0.66 21.59
CA ASP A 193 11.50 -2.11 21.72
C ASP A 193 10.04 -2.45 21.34
N LYS A 194 9.55 -1.77 20.30
CA LYS A 194 8.17 -1.93 19.79
C LYS A 194 8.19 -2.31 18.32
N LYS A 195 7.70 -3.52 18.03
CA LYS A 195 7.41 -3.99 16.68
C LYS A 195 6.03 -3.49 16.25
N LEU A 196 5.98 -2.76 15.14
CA LEU A 196 4.73 -2.31 14.52
C LEU A 196 4.43 -3.14 13.27
N THR A 197 3.19 -3.54 13.07
CA THR A 197 2.68 -4.00 11.77
C THR A 197 2.63 -2.83 10.77
N LEU A 198 2.51 -3.11 9.47
CA LEU A 198 2.46 -2.01 8.48
C LEU A 198 1.21 -1.17 8.64
N ARG A 199 0.11 -1.77 9.10
CA ARG A 199 -1.12 -1.05 9.44
C ARG A 199 -0.94 -0.11 10.64
N GLU A 200 -0.30 -0.58 11.70
CA GLU A 200 -0.06 0.27 12.88
C GLU A 200 0.90 1.42 12.55
N PHE A 201 1.91 1.15 11.71
CA PHE A 201 2.78 2.19 11.18
C PHE A 201 2.04 3.20 10.29
N ASP A 202 1.11 2.74 9.44
CA ASP A 202 0.23 3.61 8.66
C ASP A 202 -0.65 4.50 9.57
N ASN A 203 -1.25 3.93 10.63
CA ASN A 203 -2.02 4.68 11.63
C ASN A 203 -1.18 5.81 12.27
N LEU A 204 0.09 5.53 12.60
CA LEU A 204 1.03 6.51 13.12
C LEU A 204 1.27 7.66 12.12
N LEU A 205 1.51 7.33 10.85
CA LEU A 205 1.72 8.35 9.81
C LEU A 205 0.46 9.20 9.55
N ILE A 206 -0.72 8.58 9.58
CA ILE A 206 -2.02 9.27 9.45
C ILE A 206 -2.22 10.24 10.60
N ARG A 207 -1.91 9.82 11.83
CA ARG A 207 -2.02 10.69 13.00
C ARG A 207 -1.16 11.94 12.87
N PHE A 208 0.11 11.79 12.47
CA PHE A 208 0.98 12.94 12.17
C PHE A 208 0.47 13.83 11.04
N ALA A 209 -0.24 13.25 10.06
CA ALA A 209 -0.85 14.03 8.98
C ALA A 209 -2.01 14.87 9.50
N ASN A 210 -2.86 14.30 10.35
CA ASN A 210 -4.01 14.97 10.94
C ASN A 210 -3.59 16.07 11.92
N GLU A 211 -2.62 15.81 12.79
CA GLU A 211 -2.07 16.83 13.71
C GLU A 211 -1.46 18.02 12.95
N ALA A 212 -0.88 17.77 11.77
CA ALA A 212 -0.35 18.85 10.92
C ALA A 212 -1.44 19.69 10.23
N LEU A 213 -2.69 19.21 10.17
CA LEU A 213 -3.83 19.98 9.65
C LEU A 213 -4.52 20.79 10.76
N ILE A 214 -4.54 20.27 11.99
CA ILE A 214 -5.12 20.97 13.15
C ILE A 214 -4.27 22.20 13.54
N ASN A 215 -2.95 22.10 13.39
CA ASN A 215 -2.02 23.18 13.75
C ASN A 215 -1.76 24.19 12.62
N ARG A 216 -2.64 24.25 11.60
CA ARG A 216 -2.61 25.24 10.50
C ARG A 216 -3.76 26.21 10.66
#